data_AF-A0A971D4L6-F1
#
_entry.id   AF-A0A971D4L6-F1
#
_cell.length_a   1.000
_cell.length_b   1.000
_cell.length_c   1.000
_cell.angle_alpha   90.00
_cell.angle_beta   90.00
_cell.angle_gamma   90.00
#
_symmetry.space_group_name_H-M   'P 1'
#
loop_
_entity.id
_entity.type
_entity.pdbx_description
1 polymer ?
#
loop_
_entity_poly.entity_id
_entity_poly.type
_entity_poly.pdbx_seq_one_letter_code
_entity_poly.pdbx_strand_id
1 'polypeptide(L)'
;MGGRSKATLGEIKDRADLVIYWGANPMECHPRHITRYSTMPKGQYVPEGRKGRTLVCVDIRPTPSTRTADLFLQIRPGRDFDALTALIALVKGHEVDAERLAETGLTLEQLTDLAERMKAARYGAMFFGMGLTMTRGKHHNTLAILTLGVELNDHTRFIAMPLRGHGNVTGADAVSGWLTGYPFGVDFSRGYPRYNPGEFTCIDLLTRREVDAVLVLAADPGATMPGPAIDTMAAVPTIAIDPHVSHTSRLAKVHITTATTGITAPGTVYRMDELPLKVRPPFEGPYPTDEQVITRILAGVEARLPRPGALRSERRPVTDLRPEPGAQAPRSGTVKLTLTAKLATPIEAEVLTPDVLGTLSNAEILDLPVFAGKRPARVGDFFSVEGDGGDAVELHGDLAKVKWIGREMSTGTLTVHGNAGMHLGSGMKGGVITVHGNVADWVGAEMRGGEIHVHGDAGGQVGAAYRGSPTGMRGGEIHIDGRAGVEVAMRMRRGLITIMGPCGDAAGLEMKGGTLVLGGAVGVRAGAWMRRGTIVAYEPLKVLPTFLHACDYAPTYLRVYLKHLRSRGVKLPAHAWDASYRRYTGDTFGLGRGEILVCATPADTAA
;
A
#
# COMPACT_ATOMS: atom_id res chain seq x y z
N MET A 1 -0.14 8.15 -8.54
CA MET A 1 -0.86 8.91 -9.58
C MET A 1 0.05 9.56 -10.63
N GLY A 2 1.39 9.49 -10.53
CA GLY A 2 2.26 9.82 -11.66
C GLY A 2 2.04 8.84 -12.82
N GLY A 3 2.02 9.33 -14.06
CA GLY A 3 1.88 8.51 -15.28
C GLY A 3 0.45 8.22 -15.75
N ARG A 4 -0.60 8.76 -15.11
CA ARG A 4 -1.99 8.57 -15.57
C ARG A 4 -2.30 9.42 -16.81
N SER A 5 -2.97 8.84 -17.80
CA SER A 5 -3.56 9.58 -18.93
C SER A 5 -4.76 10.40 -18.45
N LYS A 6 -4.67 11.74 -18.57
CA LYS A 6 -5.68 12.69 -18.07
C LYS A 6 -6.30 13.49 -19.21
N ALA A 7 -7.49 14.03 -18.91
CA ALA A 7 -8.23 14.98 -19.72
C ALA A 7 -9.10 15.86 -18.81
N THR A 8 -9.54 17.01 -19.31
CA THR A 8 -10.60 17.77 -18.63
C THR A 8 -11.96 17.17 -18.92
N LEU A 9 -12.95 17.41 -18.06
CA LEU A 9 -14.34 17.04 -18.35
C LEU A 9 -14.88 17.74 -19.61
N GLY A 10 -14.30 18.88 -20.00
CA GLY A 10 -14.64 19.56 -21.25
C GLY A 10 -14.21 18.76 -22.47
N GLU A 11 -12.99 18.23 -22.46
CA GLU A 11 -12.47 17.37 -23.53
C GLU A 11 -13.31 16.09 -23.68
N ILE A 12 -13.69 15.46 -22.56
CA ILE A 12 -14.56 14.28 -22.56
C ILE A 12 -15.94 14.63 -23.13
N LYS A 13 -16.52 15.74 -22.69
CA LYS A 13 -17.78 16.27 -23.21
C LYS A 13 -17.71 16.54 -24.71
N ASP A 14 -16.59 17.01 -25.25
CA ASP A 14 -16.50 17.35 -26.67
C ASP A 14 -16.13 16.18 -27.58
N ARG A 15 -15.43 15.15 -27.07
CA ARG A 15 -14.78 14.11 -27.90
C ARG A 15 -15.24 12.68 -27.64
N ALA A 16 -15.55 12.31 -26.40
CA ALA A 16 -15.68 10.89 -26.02
C ALA A 16 -16.88 10.19 -26.68
N ASP A 17 -16.62 9.19 -27.53
CA ASP A 17 -17.67 8.36 -28.13
C ASP A 17 -17.86 7.01 -27.40
N LEU A 18 -16.91 6.63 -26.54
CA LEU A 18 -17.06 5.53 -25.59
C LEU A 18 -16.88 6.04 -24.16
N VAL A 19 -17.91 5.85 -23.32
CA VAL A 19 -17.89 6.20 -21.90
C VAL A 19 -18.11 4.95 -21.08
N ILE A 20 -17.21 4.70 -20.11
CA ILE A 20 -17.26 3.51 -19.25
C ILE A 20 -17.36 3.97 -17.79
N TYR A 21 -18.34 3.48 -17.04
CA TYR A 21 -18.37 3.58 -15.58
C TYR A 21 -18.05 2.23 -14.96
N TRP A 22 -16.98 2.17 -14.16
CA TRP A 22 -16.54 0.95 -13.49
C TRP A 22 -16.62 1.10 -11.97
N GLY A 23 -17.47 0.29 -11.33
CA GLY A 23 -17.67 0.30 -9.89
C GLY A 23 -18.15 1.66 -9.40
N ALA A 24 -19.05 2.28 -10.16
CA ALA A 24 -19.51 3.65 -9.95
C ALA A 24 -20.99 3.81 -10.31
N ASN A 25 -21.71 4.57 -9.48
CA ASN A 25 -23.11 4.93 -9.70
C ASN A 25 -23.28 6.46 -9.75
N PRO A 26 -22.78 7.13 -10.80
CA PRO A 26 -22.83 8.59 -10.92
C PRO A 26 -24.24 9.16 -10.84
N MET A 27 -25.30 8.43 -11.19
CA MET A 27 -26.67 8.93 -11.02
C MET A 27 -27.05 9.24 -9.56
N GLU A 28 -26.45 8.55 -8.59
CA GLU A 28 -26.67 8.82 -7.16
C GLU A 28 -25.54 9.66 -6.55
N CYS A 29 -24.28 9.31 -6.81
CA CYS A 29 -23.15 9.98 -6.15
C CYS A 29 -22.68 11.26 -6.85
N HIS A 30 -22.97 11.42 -8.14
CA HIS A 30 -22.61 12.60 -8.94
C HIS A 30 -23.74 13.00 -9.92
N PRO A 31 -24.95 13.34 -9.45
CA PRO A 31 -26.18 13.28 -10.26
C PRO A 31 -26.16 14.07 -11.58
N ARG A 32 -25.36 15.14 -11.65
CA ARG A 32 -25.22 15.99 -12.84
C ARG A 32 -24.05 15.62 -13.75
N HIS A 33 -23.27 14.59 -13.43
CA HIS A 33 -22.08 14.21 -14.20
C HIS A 33 -22.45 13.66 -15.58
N ILE A 34 -23.43 12.76 -15.65
CA ILE A 34 -23.96 12.20 -16.91
C ILE A 34 -24.55 13.29 -17.79
N THR A 35 -25.30 14.22 -17.20
CA THR A 35 -26.01 15.27 -17.94
C THR A 35 -25.11 16.42 -18.40
N ARG A 36 -24.03 16.72 -17.68
CA ARG A 36 -23.15 17.87 -18.00
C ARG A 36 -21.87 17.52 -18.74
N TYR A 37 -21.29 16.34 -18.52
CA TYR A 37 -19.87 16.12 -18.86
C TYR A 37 -19.55 14.85 -19.63
N SER A 38 -20.42 13.83 -19.60
CA SER A 38 -20.08 12.52 -20.17
C SER A 38 -21.07 12.09 -21.25
N THR A 39 -22.18 11.46 -20.88
CA THR A 39 -22.98 10.71 -21.86
C THR A 39 -24.03 11.55 -22.59
N MET A 40 -24.74 12.44 -21.91
CA MET A 40 -25.85 13.20 -22.51
C MET A 40 -25.47 14.44 -23.34
N PRO A 41 -24.44 15.24 -22.99
CA PRO A 41 -24.23 16.52 -23.65
C PRO A 41 -23.77 16.36 -25.10
N LYS A 42 -24.23 17.28 -25.96
CA LYS A 42 -23.71 17.46 -27.32
C LYS A 42 -22.29 18.04 -27.23
N GLY A 43 -21.36 17.41 -27.92
CA GLY A 43 -19.96 17.82 -28.00
C GLY A 43 -19.59 18.30 -29.40
N GLN A 44 -18.48 19.02 -29.53
CA GLN A 44 -17.97 19.49 -30.83
C GLN A 44 -17.77 18.33 -31.84
N TYR A 45 -17.25 17.19 -31.38
CA TYR A 45 -16.95 16.02 -32.23
C TYR A 45 -17.97 14.87 -32.05
N VAL A 46 -18.98 15.10 -31.20
CA VAL A 46 -20.12 14.20 -30.97
C VAL A 46 -21.40 15.04 -30.94
N PRO A 47 -21.82 15.63 -32.08
CA PRO A 47 -22.93 16.59 -32.13
C PRO A 47 -24.29 15.94 -31.81
N GLU A 48 -24.39 14.62 -31.96
CA GLU A 48 -25.58 13.83 -31.65
C GLU A 48 -25.80 13.59 -30.15
N GLY A 49 -24.85 14.01 -29.29
CA GLY A 49 -24.92 13.80 -27.85
C GLY A 49 -25.03 12.32 -27.50
N ARG A 50 -26.02 11.92 -26.69
CA ARG A 50 -26.23 10.52 -26.26
C ARG A 50 -26.26 9.49 -27.39
N LYS A 51 -26.85 9.84 -28.55
CA LYS A 51 -26.96 8.91 -29.69
C LYS A 51 -25.60 8.63 -30.35
N GLY A 52 -24.64 9.54 -30.21
CA GLY A 52 -23.28 9.39 -30.72
C GLY A 52 -22.30 8.78 -29.72
N ARG A 53 -22.79 8.25 -28.59
CA ARG A 53 -21.96 7.67 -27.53
C ARG A 53 -22.43 6.30 -27.13
N THR A 54 -21.48 5.40 -26.91
CA THR A 54 -21.71 4.11 -26.25
C THR A 54 -21.42 4.25 -24.76
N LEU A 55 -22.38 3.86 -23.92
CA LEU A 55 -22.25 3.82 -22.47
C LEU A 55 -22.12 2.37 -21.99
N VAL A 56 -20.97 2.05 -21.39
CA VAL A 56 -20.74 0.76 -20.72
C VAL A 56 -20.73 0.97 -19.22
N CYS A 57 -21.42 0.12 -18.48
CA CYS A 57 -21.34 0.08 -17.02
C CYS A 57 -20.84 -1.29 -16.57
N VAL A 58 -19.84 -1.30 -15.69
CA VAL A 58 -19.34 -2.51 -15.02
C VAL A 58 -19.59 -2.35 -13.53
N ASP A 59 -20.48 -3.17 -12.98
CA ASP A 59 -20.87 -3.08 -11.56
C ASP A 59 -21.30 -4.46 -11.05
N ILE A 60 -21.30 -4.67 -9.73
CA ILE A 60 -21.69 -5.94 -9.13
C ILE A 60 -23.20 -6.16 -9.13
N ARG A 61 -23.96 -5.10 -9.35
CA ARG A 61 -25.43 -5.11 -9.30
C ARG A 61 -26.02 -4.09 -10.28
N PRO A 62 -27.28 -4.27 -10.70
CA PRO A 62 -28.02 -3.22 -11.37
C PRO A 62 -28.14 -1.96 -10.50
N THR A 63 -27.89 -0.79 -11.07
CA THR A 63 -28.04 0.53 -10.43
C THR A 63 -28.82 1.47 -11.35
N PRO A 64 -29.26 2.66 -10.89
CA PRO A 64 -29.81 3.65 -11.80
C PRO A 64 -28.90 3.94 -13.00
N SER A 65 -27.58 4.00 -12.78
CA SER A 65 -26.61 4.23 -13.86
C SER A 65 -26.58 3.08 -14.87
N THR A 66 -26.60 1.82 -14.42
CA THR A 66 -26.56 0.65 -15.33
C THR A 66 -27.82 0.54 -16.20
N ARG A 67 -28.99 0.97 -15.70
CA ARG A 67 -30.25 0.96 -16.47
C ARG A 67 -30.24 1.88 -17.70
N THR A 68 -29.31 2.83 -17.75
CA THR A 68 -29.16 3.76 -18.89
C THR A 68 -28.05 3.37 -19.85
N ALA A 69 -27.28 2.33 -19.52
CA ALA A 69 -26.14 1.85 -20.29
C ALA A 69 -26.58 1.07 -21.53
N ASP A 70 -25.79 1.17 -22.60
CA ASP A 70 -25.95 0.33 -23.79
C ASP A 70 -25.45 -1.10 -23.53
N LEU A 71 -24.44 -1.23 -22.65
CA LEU A 71 -23.90 -2.50 -22.20
C LEU A 71 -23.71 -2.48 -20.68
N PHE A 72 -24.26 -3.49 -20.01
CA PHE A 72 -24.02 -3.75 -18.60
C PHE A 72 -23.27 -5.07 -18.43
N LEU A 73 -22.08 -5.00 -17.83
CA LEU A 73 -21.28 -6.16 -17.47
C LEU A 73 -21.33 -6.37 -15.97
N GLN A 74 -22.07 -7.41 -15.54
CA GLN A 74 -22.25 -7.70 -14.13
C GLN A 74 -21.10 -8.55 -13.60
N ILE A 75 -20.15 -7.90 -12.93
CA ILE A 75 -18.97 -8.56 -12.36
C ILE A 75 -19.27 -9.11 -10.95
N ARG A 76 -18.61 -10.19 -10.54
CA ARG A 76 -18.71 -10.70 -9.17
C ARG A 76 -17.89 -9.85 -8.19
N PRO A 77 -18.34 -9.69 -6.93
CA PRO A 77 -17.61 -8.91 -5.93
C PRO A 77 -16.15 -9.35 -5.75
N GLY A 78 -15.24 -8.37 -5.76
CA GLY A 78 -13.81 -8.60 -5.52
C GLY A 78 -13.02 -9.14 -6.72
N ARG A 79 -13.65 -9.24 -7.90
CA ARG A 79 -13.06 -9.79 -9.14
C ARG A 79 -12.59 -8.74 -10.14
N ASP A 80 -12.70 -7.45 -9.81
CA ASP A 80 -12.35 -6.33 -10.70
C ASP A 80 -10.93 -6.41 -11.24
N PHE A 81 -9.96 -6.74 -10.39
CA PHE A 81 -8.56 -6.86 -10.82
C PHE A 81 -8.34 -7.99 -11.82
N ASP A 82 -8.99 -9.14 -11.59
CA ASP A 82 -8.89 -10.33 -12.42
C ASP A 82 -9.42 -10.00 -13.83
N ALA A 83 -10.58 -9.33 -13.91
CA ALA A 83 -11.18 -8.87 -15.16
C ALA A 83 -10.35 -7.76 -15.86
N LEU A 84 -9.87 -6.77 -15.10
CA LEU A 84 -9.05 -5.68 -15.67
C LEU A 84 -7.71 -6.20 -16.21
N THR A 85 -7.08 -7.17 -15.53
CA THR A 85 -5.82 -7.76 -15.99
C THR A 85 -6.03 -8.64 -17.22
N ALA A 86 -7.12 -9.41 -17.26
CA ALA A 86 -7.54 -10.14 -18.46
C ALA A 86 -7.80 -9.17 -19.64
N LEU A 87 -8.47 -8.05 -19.39
CA LEU A 87 -8.75 -7.04 -20.41
C LEU A 87 -7.47 -6.40 -20.96
N ILE A 88 -6.49 -6.12 -20.09
CA ILE A 88 -5.15 -5.68 -20.53
C ILE A 88 -4.50 -6.74 -21.42
N ALA A 89 -4.52 -8.02 -21.03
CA ALA A 89 -3.94 -9.09 -21.84
C ALA A 89 -4.59 -9.16 -23.23
N LEU A 90 -5.92 -9.07 -23.31
CA LEU A 90 -6.66 -9.05 -24.58
C LEU A 90 -6.32 -7.84 -25.46
N VAL A 91 -6.20 -6.64 -24.89
CA VAL A 91 -5.79 -5.42 -25.61
C VAL A 91 -4.39 -5.58 -26.21
N LYS A 92 -3.51 -6.34 -25.57
CA LYS A 92 -2.14 -6.65 -26.03
C LYS A 92 -2.06 -7.87 -26.95
N GLY A 93 -3.18 -8.52 -27.24
CA GLY A 93 -3.23 -9.72 -28.08
C GLY A 93 -2.66 -10.98 -27.39
N HIS A 94 -2.71 -11.04 -26.06
CA HIS A 94 -2.30 -12.21 -25.29
C HIS A 94 -3.48 -13.11 -24.93
N GLU A 95 -3.19 -14.39 -24.76
CA GLU A 95 -4.17 -15.39 -24.34
C GLU A 95 -4.58 -15.22 -22.87
N VAL A 96 -5.83 -15.61 -22.60
CA VAL A 96 -6.46 -15.59 -21.29
C VAL A 96 -7.19 -16.92 -21.09
N ASP A 97 -7.05 -17.50 -19.91
CA ASP A 97 -7.77 -18.71 -19.51
C ASP A 97 -9.27 -18.41 -19.31
N ALA A 98 -10.11 -18.98 -20.18
CA ALA A 98 -11.55 -18.72 -20.20
C ALA A 98 -12.28 -19.26 -18.96
N GLU A 99 -11.84 -20.40 -18.41
CA GLU A 99 -12.46 -21.03 -17.24
C GLU A 99 -12.23 -20.18 -15.99
N ARG A 100 -10.99 -19.73 -15.78
CA ARG A 100 -10.64 -18.81 -14.69
C ARG A 100 -11.29 -17.46 -14.86
N LEU A 101 -11.40 -16.95 -16.09
CA LEU A 101 -12.09 -15.70 -16.37
C LEU A 101 -13.58 -15.77 -15.97
N ALA A 102 -14.25 -16.91 -16.22
CA ALA A 102 -15.66 -17.09 -15.86
C ALA A 102 -15.91 -16.96 -14.34
N GLU A 103 -14.88 -17.13 -13.51
CA GLU A 103 -14.98 -16.88 -12.08
C GLU A 103 -15.24 -15.40 -11.73
N THR A 104 -14.92 -14.48 -12.64
CA THR A 104 -15.26 -13.05 -12.53
C THR A 104 -16.74 -12.77 -12.75
N GLY A 105 -17.51 -13.74 -13.28
CA GLY A 105 -18.89 -13.54 -13.72
C GLY A 105 -19.01 -13.02 -15.16
N LEU A 106 -17.89 -12.78 -15.84
CA LEU A 106 -17.84 -12.31 -17.22
C LEU A 106 -17.27 -13.41 -18.13
N THR A 107 -17.77 -13.51 -19.36
CA THR A 107 -17.27 -14.47 -20.35
C THR A 107 -16.10 -13.90 -21.16
N LEU A 108 -15.31 -14.79 -21.78
CA LEU A 108 -14.25 -14.37 -22.70
C LEU A 108 -14.81 -13.57 -23.88
N GLU A 109 -15.98 -13.94 -24.39
CA GLU A 109 -16.69 -13.22 -25.45
C GLU A 109 -17.04 -11.78 -25.03
N GLN A 110 -17.61 -11.59 -23.83
CA GLN A 110 -17.96 -10.27 -23.31
C GLN A 110 -16.72 -9.36 -23.14
N LEU A 111 -15.63 -9.90 -22.61
CA LEU A 111 -14.40 -9.13 -22.45
C LEU A 111 -13.72 -8.83 -23.79
N THR A 112 -13.78 -9.75 -24.75
CA THR A 112 -13.25 -9.55 -26.09
C THR A 112 -14.04 -8.49 -26.84
N ASP A 113 -15.37 -8.53 -26.81
CA ASP A 113 -16.24 -7.47 -27.38
C ASP A 113 -15.93 -6.10 -26.74
N LEU A 114 -15.77 -6.04 -25.42
CA LEU A 114 -15.38 -4.79 -24.76
C LEU A 114 -13.99 -4.31 -25.21
N ALA A 115 -13.00 -5.20 -25.31
CA ALA A 115 -11.66 -4.86 -25.77
C ALA A 115 -11.67 -4.31 -27.20
N GLU A 116 -12.42 -4.91 -28.12
CA GLU A 116 -12.55 -4.43 -29.50
C GLU A 116 -13.25 -3.08 -29.56
N ARG A 117 -14.33 -2.87 -28.79
CA ARG A 117 -14.98 -1.55 -28.68
C ARG A 117 -14.03 -0.49 -28.14
N MET A 118 -13.22 -0.84 -27.15
CA MET A 118 -12.23 0.07 -26.59
C MET A 118 -11.17 0.47 -27.64
N LYS A 119 -10.65 -0.49 -28.41
CA LYS A 119 -9.67 -0.22 -29.48
C LYS A 119 -10.27 0.58 -30.65
N ALA A 120 -11.53 0.33 -30.99
CA ALA A 120 -12.23 0.98 -32.10
C ALA A 120 -12.77 2.38 -31.78
N ALA A 121 -12.84 2.78 -30.51
CA ALA A 121 -13.34 4.10 -30.11
C ALA A 121 -12.45 5.23 -30.70
N ARG A 122 -13.04 6.37 -31.06
CA ARG A 122 -12.26 7.56 -31.45
C ARG A 122 -11.70 8.28 -30.23
N TYR A 123 -12.43 8.24 -29.12
CA TYR A 123 -11.99 8.76 -27.84
C TYR A 123 -12.71 8.03 -26.70
N GLY A 124 -11.96 7.31 -25.88
CA GLY A 124 -12.47 6.56 -24.74
C GLY A 124 -12.28 7.28 -23.40
N ALA A 125 -13.31 7.24 -22.55
CA ALA A 125 -13.26 7.76 -21.18
C ALA A 125 -13.76 6.74 -20.16
N MET A 126 -12.86 6.24 -19.30
CA MET A 126 -13.22 5.41 -18.15
C MET A 126 -13.32 6.27 -16.89
N PHE A 127 -14.44 6.14 -16.20
CA PHE A 127 -14.68 6.70 -14.88
C PHE A 127 -14.80 5.57 -13.88
N PHE A 128 -14.14 5.70 -12.72
CA PHE A 128 -14.23 4.67 -11.68
C PHE A 128 -14.48 5.22 -10.29
N GLY A 129 -15.17 4.44 -9.48
CA GLY A 129 -15.64 4.84 -8.16
C GLY A 129 -15.17 3.93 -7.03
N MET A 130 -15.93 3.96 -5.94
CA MET A 130 -15.60 3.24 -4.71
C MET A 130 -15.71 1.72 -4.85
N GLY A 131 -16.40 1.22 -5.88
CA GLY A 131 -16.40 -0.20 -6.22
C GLY A 131 -15.00 -0.74 -6.55
N LEU A 132 -14.05 0.13 -6.91
CA LEU A 132 -12.64 -0.23 -7.13
C LEU A 132 -11.77 0.10 -5.93
N THR A 133 -11.97 1.27 -5.31
CA THR A 133 -11.02 1.80 -4.31
C THR A 133 -11.27 1.23 -2.90
N MET A 134 -12.48 0.73 -2.60
CA MET A 134 -12.87 0.24 -1.27
C MET A 134 -13.17 -1.27 -1.20
N THR A 135 -13.04 -2.00 -2.31
CA THR A 135 -13.17 -3.46 -2.34
C THR A 135 -11.82 -4.15 -2.10
N ARG A 136 -11.84 -5.48 -1.86
CA ARG A 136 -10.61 -6.28 -1.69
C ARG A 136 -9.66 -5.99 -2.86
N GLY A 137 -8.40 -5.71 -2.52
CA GLY A 137 -7.39 -5.26 -3.48
C GLY A 137 -7.17 -3.75 -3.58
N LYS A 138 -8.17 -2.91 -3.26
CA LYS A 138 -8.04 -1.45 -3.11
C LYS A 138 -7.23 -0.77 -4.23
N HIS A 139 -5.99 -0.37 -3.95
CA HIS A 139 -5.10 0.32 -4.88
C HIS A 139 -4.67 -0.56 -6.06
N HIS A 140 -4.65 -1.89 -5.92
CA HIS A 140 -4.39 -2.80 -7.05
C HIS A 140 -5.45 -2.67 -8.14
N ASN A 141 -6.73 -2.58 -7.75
CA ASN A 141 -7.84 -2.41 -8.71
C ASN A 141 -7.69 -1.08 -9.46
N THR A 142 -7.35 -0.03 -8.71
CA THR A 142 -7.12 1.31 -9.27
C THR A 142 -5.91 1.34 -10.20
N LEU A 143 -4.83 0.65 -9.83
CA LEU A 143 -3.66 0.53 -10.68
C LEU A 143 -4.01 -0.20 -11.98
N ALA A 144 -4.77 -1.30 -11.93
CA ALA A 144 -5.17 -2.06 -13.11
C ALA A 144 -5.98 -1.22 -14.11
N ILE A 145 -6.99 -0.46 -13.67
CA ILE A 145 -7.78 0.38 -14.60
C ILE A 145 -6.97 1.55 -15.17
N LEU A 146 -6.04 2.12 -14.39
CA LEU A 146 -5.14 3.17 -14.88
C LEU A 146 -4.17 2.60 -15.91
N THR A 147 -3.61 1.41 -15.67
CA THR A 147 -2.74 0.70 -16.61
C THR A 147 -3.48 0.35 -17.90
N LEU A 148 -4.71 -0.17 -17.82
CA LEU A 148 -5.55 -0.41 -18.99
C LEU A 148 -5.73 0.86 -19.83
N GLY A 149 -5.98 2.00 -19.18
CA GLY A 149 -6.04 3.29 -19.86
C GLY A 149 -4.75 3.64 -20.60
N VAL A 150 -3.58 3.35 -20.02
CA VAL A 150 -2.28 3.57 -20.68
C VAL A 150 -2.08 2.64 -21.86
N GLU A 151 -2.29 1.33 -21.71
CA GLU A 151 -2.09 0.35 -22.79
C GLU A 151 -3.03 0.59 -23.98
N LEU A 152 -4.25 1.09 -23.74
CA LEU A 152 -5.18 1.47 -24.82
C LEU A 152 -4.69 2.66 -25.67
N ASN A 153 -3.78 3.51 -25.15
CA ASN A 153 -3.25 4.64 -25.93
C ASN A 153 -2.33 4.23 -27.07
N ASP A 154 -1.91 2.96 -27.15
CA ASP A 154 -1.26 2.42 -28.35
C ASP A 154 -2.23 2.19 -29.52
N HIS A 155 -3.55 2.22 -29.25
CA HIS A 155 -4.61 2.02 -30.25
C HIS A 155 -5.44 3.29 -30.49
N THR A 156 -5.88 3.94 -29.42
CA THR A 156 -6.72 5.15 -29.49
C THR A 156 -6.59 5.99 -28.22
N ARG A 157 -6.97 7.27 -28.27
CA ARG A 157 -6.93 8.14 -27.10
C ARG A 157 -7.88 7.60 -26.02
N PHE A 158 -7.31 7.17 -24.90
CA PHE A 158 -8.06 6.67 -23.75
C PHE A 158 -7.61 7.36 -22.46
N ILE A 159 -8.58 7.71 -21.62
CA ILE A 159 -8.34 8.24 -20.27
C ILE A 159 -9.01 7.39 -19.20
N ALA A 160 -8.46 7.42 -18.00
CA ALA A 160 -9.03 6.80 -16.81
C ALA A 160 -9.05 7.83 -15.66
N MET A 161 -10.24 8.15 -15.16
CA MET A 161 -10.46 9.21 -14.18
C MET A 161 -11.25 8.70 -12.96
N PRO A 162 -10.75 8.93 -11.74
CA PRO A 162 -11.54 8.64 -10.55
C PRO A 162 -12.70 9.65 -10.42
N LEU A 163 -13.88 9.16 -10.07
CA LEU A 163 -15.01 9.98 -9.64
C LEU A 163 -14.79 10.43 -8.19
N ARG A 164 -13.96 11.48 -8.04
CA ARG A 164 -13.60 12.06 -6.74
C ARG A 164 -14.86 12.51 -5.99
N GLY A 165 -14.96 12.17 -4.71
CA GLY A 165 -16.17 12.36 -3.89
C GLY A 165 -16.43 13.80 -3.49
N HIS A 166 -15.79 14.26 -2.41
CA HIS A 166 -16.03 15.60 -1.84
C HIS A 166 -15.55 16.74 -2.77
N GLY A 167 -16.20 17.90 -2.64
CA GLY A 167 -16.04 19.04 -3.54
C GLY A 167 -14.63 19.63 -3.66
N ASN A 168 -13.71 19.34 -2.72
CA ASN A 168 -12.33 19.80 -2.78
C ASN A 168 -11.27 18.76 -2.34
N VAL A 169 -11.59 17.47 -2.35
CA VAL A 169 -10.58 16.42 -2.03
C VAL A 169 -9.41 16.43 -3.02
N THR A 170 -9.67 16.81 -4.27
CA THR A 170 -8.59 17.02 -5.26
C THR A 170 -7.70 18.20 -4.90
N GLY A 171 -8.25 19.26 -4.30
CA GLY A 171 -7.48 20.43 -3.89
C GLY A 171 -6.58 20.12 -2.71
N ALA A 172 -7.07 19.36 -1.72
CA ALA A 172 -6.26 18.89 -0.61
C ALA A 172 -5.05 18.07 -1.11
N ASP A 173 -5.28 17.10 -1.99
CA ASP A 173 -4.20 16.29 -2.59
C ASP A 173 -3.22 17.15 -3.40
N ALA A 174 -3.73 18.12 -4.18
CA ALA A 174 -2.89 18.99 -5.00
C ALA A 174 -2.01 19.89 -4.11
N VAL A 175 -2.60 20.55 -3.12
CA VAL A 175 -1.92 21.42 -2.16
C VAL A 175 -0.83 20.66 -1.42
N SER A 176 -1.18 19.51 -0.86
CA SER A 176 -0.21 18.63 -0.20
C SER A 176 0.89 18.21 -1.17
N GLY A 177 0.53 17.84 -2.40
CA GLY A 177 1.46 17.43 -3.45
C GLY A 177 2.53 18.47 -3.77
N TRP A 178 2.15 19.74 -4.00
CA TRP A 178 3.14 20.77 -4.34
C TRP A 178 3.90 21.31 -3.12
N LEU A 179 3.33 21.26 -1.91
CA LEU A 179 4.01 21.71 -0.69
C LEU A 179 5.00 20.67 -0.15
N THR A 180 4.69 19.39 -0.30
CA THR A 180 5.39 18.31 0.40
C THR A 180 6.02 17.27 -0.51
N GLY A 181 5.65 17.29 -1.80
CA GLY A 181 5.96 16.22 -2.75
C GLY A 181 4.96 15.05 -2.71
N TYR A 182 4.06 15.00 -1.73
CA TYR A 182 3.17 13.86 -1.48
C TYR A 182 1.71 14.27 -1.27
N PRO A 183 0.73 13.49 -1.78
CA PRO A 183 -0.67 13.92 -1.81
C PRO A 183 -1.44 13.75 -0.48
N PHE A 184 -1.03 12.83 0.40
CA PHE A 184 -1.69 12.56 1.69
C PHE A 184 -0.78 11.68 2.56
N GLY A 185 -1.16 11.38 3.81
CA GLY A 185 -0.43 10.44 4.67
C GLY A 185 1.03 10.85 4.85
N VAL A 186 1.26 12.16 5.00
CA VAL A 186 2.59 12.77 5.13
C VAL A 186 2.92 12.90 6.59
N ASP A 187 4.04 12.32 7.00
CA ASP A 187 4.59 12.49 8.34
C ASP A 187 5.69 13.56 8.34
N PHE A 188 5.62 14.48 9.31
CA PHE A 188 6.59 15.55 9.54
C PHE A 188 7.37 15.40 10.85
N SER A 189 7.23 14.27 11.56
CA SER A 189 7.84 14.07 12.88
C SER A 189 9.36 14.27 12.89
N ARG A 190 10.05 14.02 11.76
CA ARG A 190 11.50 14.22 11.60
C ARG A 190 11.89 15.62 11.09
N GLY A 191 10.93 16.54 10.91
CA GLY A 191 11.17 17.89 10.40
C GLY A 191 11.24 18.00 8.87
N TYR A 192 11.02 16.90 8.15
CA TYR A 192 10.92 16.86 6.68
C TYR A 192 9.78 15.89 6.29
N PRO A 193 9.16 16.04 5.10
CA PRO A 193 8.05 15.19 4.69
C PRO A 193 8.51 13.76 4.42
N ARG A 194 7.83 12.80 5.06
CA ARG A 194 7.97 11.36 4.83
C ARG A 194 6.64 10.78 4.37
N TYR A 195 6.69 9.79 3.48
CA TYR A 195 5.50 9.22 2.87
C TYR A 195 5.60 7.70 2.76
N ASN A 196 4.69 7.01 3.45
CA ASN A 196 4.54 5.57 3.37
C ASN A 196 3.09 5.18 3.76
N PRO A 197 2.12 5.22 2.82
CA PRO A 197 0.76 4.76 3.09
C PRO A 197 0.71 3.32 3.62
N GLY A 198 -0.13 3.11 4.64
CA GLY A 198 -0.15 1.92 5.51
C GLY A 198 0.61 2.16 6.82
N GLU A 199 1.64 3.00 6.79
CA GLU A 199 2.35 3.43 8.00
C GLU A 199 1.84 4.78 8.50
N PHE A 200 1.82 5.82 7.66
CA PHE A 200 1.52 7.20 8.07
C PHE A 200 0.10 7.68 7.73
N THR A 201 -0.77 6.76 7.31
CA THR A 201 -2.16 7.07 7.00
C THR A 201 -3.03 7.14 8.25
N CYS A 202 -4.01 8.05 8.26
CA CYS A 202 -4.83 8.36 9.43
C CYS A 202 -5.49 7.12 10.08
N ILE A 203 -6.13 6.26 9.27
CA ILE A 203 -6.79 5.04 9.77
C ILE A 203 -5.77 4.11 10.45
N ASP A 204 -4.58 3.96 9.88
CA ASP A 204 -3.55 3.06 10.38
C ASP A 204 -2.96 3.57 11.70
N LEU A 205 -2.64 4.87 11.78
CA LEU A 205 -2.16 5.52 13.01
C LEU A 205 -3.19 5.44 14.15
N LEU A 206 -4.47 5.67 13.84
CA LEU A 206 -5.55 5.58 14.82
C LEU A 206 -5.75 4.13 15.28
N THR A 207 -5.84 3.17 14.36
CA THR A 207 -6.08 1.76 14.71
C THR A 207 -4.95 1.17 15.54
N ARG A 208 -3.70 1.58 15.29
CA ARG A 208 -2.52 1.16 16.09
C ARG A 208 -2.33 1.97 17.38
N ARG A 209 -3.17 2.97 17.66
CA ARG A 209 -3.07 3.87 18.82
C ARG A 209 -1.69 4.54 18.93
N GLU A 210 -1.22 5.05 17.80
CA GLU A 210 0.10 5.72 17.69
C GLU A 210 0.01 7.25 17.83
N VAL A 211 -1.20 7.80 17.92
CA VAL A 211 -1.45 9.24 18.09
C VAL A 211 -1.86 9.59 19.51
N ASP A 212 -1.52 10.80 19.95
CA ASP A 212 -1.84 11.36 21.26
C ASP A 212 -2.83 12.54 21.20
N ALA A 213 -3.16 13.02 20.00
CA ALA A 213 -4.18 14.03 19.73
C ALA A 213 -4.66 13.95 18.27
N VAL A 214 -5.87 14.45 17.99
CA VAL A 214 -6.46 14.46 16.65
C VAL A 214 -7.06 15.84 16.35
N LEU A 215 -6.74 16.38 15.18
CA LEU A 215 -7.39 17.56 14.61
C LEU A 215 -8.15 17.15 13.34
N VAL A 216 -9.47 17.32 13.36
CA VAL A 216 -10.34 17.05 12.21
C VAL A 216 -10.81 18.37 11.61
N LEU A 217 -10.58 18.55 10.31
CA LEU A 217 -10.98 19.73 9.56
C LEU A 217 -11.93 19.32 8.43
N ALA A 218 -13.16 19.85 8.45
CA ALA A 218 -14.18 19.68 7.40
C ALA A 218 -14.41 18.21 6.98
N ALA A 219 -14.48 17.30 7.96
CA ALA A 219 -14.69 15.88 7.76
C ALA A 219 -15.47 15.25 8.93
N ASP A 220 -16.14 14.12 8.69
CA ASP A 220 -16.87 13.36 9.72
C ASP A 220 -16.33 11.92 9.89
N PRO A 221 -15.07 11.73 10.32
CA PRO A 221 -14.50 10.40 10.60
C PRO A 221 -15.27 9.61 11.66
N GLY A 222 -15.91 10.26 12.62
CA GLY A 222 -16.80 9.63 13.60
C GLY A 222 -18.00 8.90 12.98
N ALA A 223 -18.40 9.24 11.75
CA ALA A 223 -19.45 8.55 11.01
C ALA A 223 -18.93 7.56 9.96
N THR A 224 -17.66 7.69 9.55
CA THR A 224 -17.15 7.08 8.31
C THR A 224 -15.93 6.19 8.48
N MET A 225 -15.24 6.25 9.63
CA MET A 225 -14.09 5.41 9.93
C MET A 225 -14.47 4.08 10.62
N PRO A 226 -13.59 3.07 10.60
CA PRO A 226 -13.79 1.84 11.37
C PRO A 226 -13.84 2.09 12.88
N GLY A 227 -14.60 1.26 13.60
CA GLY A 227 -14.77 1.33 15.06
C GLY A 227 -13.47 1.55 15.85
N PRO A 228 -12.40 0.75 15.65
CA PRO A 228 -11.14 0.92 16.38
C PRO A 228 -10.49 2.31 16.21
N ALA A 229 -10.68 2.95 15.06
CA ALA A 229 -10.18 4.29 14.82
C ALA A 229 -11.03 5.34 15.56
N ILE A 230 -12.35 5.17 15.56
CA ILE A 230 -13.29 6.00 16.33
C ILE A 230 -13.02 5.89 17.84
N ASP A 231 -12.79 4.68 18.35
CA ASP A 231 -12.47 4.44 19.77
C ASP A 231 -11.21 5.20 20.18
N THR A 232 -10.21 5.22 19.31
CA THR A 232 -8.96 5.95 19.56
C THR A 232 -9.20 7.46 19.56
N MET A 233 -9.98 7.98 18.61
CA MET A 233 -10.37 9.40 18.60
C MET A 233 -11.15 9.80 19.86
N ALA A 234 -12.01 8.92 20.39
CA ALA A 234 -12.74 9.18 21.63
C ALA A 234 -11.82 9.16 22.87
N ALA A 235 -10.75 8.37 22.84
CA ALA A 235 -9.81 8.23 23.95
C ALA A 235 -8.76 9.35 24.05
N VAL A 236 -8.48 10.05 22.95
CA VAL A 236 -7.47 11.12 22.89
C VAL A 236 -8.13 12.50 22.71
N PRO A 237 -7.44 13.61 23.04
CA PRO A 237 -7.92 14.95 22.73
C PRO A 237 -8.20 15.13 21.23
N THR A 238 -9.49 15.12 20.87
CA THR A 238 -9.96 15.36 19.50
C THR A 238 -10.56 16.76 19.39
N ILE A 239 -10.11 17.52 18.40
CA ILE A 239 -10.64 18.84 18.02
C ILE A 239 -11.32 18.70 16.67
N ALA A 240 -12.57 19.14 16.56
CA ALA A 240 -13.32 19.19 15.31
C ALA A 240 -13.52 20.64 14.87
N ILE A 241 -13.23 20.93 13.60
CA ILE A 241 -13.48 22.21 12.95
C ILE A 241 -14.41 21.94 11.77
N ASP A 242 -15.68 22.33 11.92
CA ASP A 242 -16.73 22.05 10.94
C ASP A 242 -17.90 23.05 11.10
N PRO A 243 -18.55 23.47 10.00
CA PRO A 243 -19.73 24.34 10.07
C PRO A 243 -20.94 23.74 10.80
N HIS A 244 -21.01 22.42 10.97
CA HIS A 244 -22.17 21.75 11.56
C HIS A 244 -21.81 20.81 12.69
N VAL A 245 -22.82 20.47 13.51
CA VAL A 245 -22.68 19.40 14.50
C VAL A 245 -22.73 18.05 13.79
N SER A 246 -21.65 17.30 13.88
CA SER A 246 -21.45 15.99 13.23
C SER A 246 -21.25 14.88 14.26
N HIS A 247 -21.12 13.62 13.83
CA HIS A 247 -20.76 12.54 14.76
C HIS A 247 -19.39 12.82 15.38
N THR A 248 -18.47 13.35 14.57
CA THR A 248 -17.14 13.78 15.01
C THR A 248 -17.16 14.95 15.96
N SER A 249 -18.04 15.94 15.76
CA SER A 249 -18.07 17.06 16.70
C SER A 249 -18.66 16.67 18.05
N ARG A 250 -19.57 15.70 18.09
CA ARG A 250 -20.14 15.15 19.34
C ARG A 250 -19.13 14.33 20.14
N LEU A 251 -18.20 13.63 19.47
CA LEU A 251 -17.12 12.89 20.14
C LEU A 251 -15.92 13.80 20.50
N ALA A 252 -15.77 14.93 19.81
CA ALA A 252 -14.65 15.84 20.02
C ALA A 252 -14.72 16.53 21.40
N LYS A 253 -13.55 16.74 22.00
CA LYS A 253 -13.40 17.53 23.22
C LYS A 253 -13.66 19.02 22.96
N VAL A 254 -13.37 19.49 21.76
CA VAL A 254 -13.60 20.87 21.31
C VAL A 254 -14.18 20.83 19.90
N HIS A 255 -15.32 21.52 19.70
CA HIS A 255 -15.87 21.80 18.39
C HIS A 255 -15.79 23.31 18.12
N ILE A 256 -15.16 23.69 17.02
CA ILE A 256 -15.09 25.07 16.54
C ILE A 256 -15.95 25.18 15.28
N THR A 257 -17.01 25.98 15.36
CA THR A 257 -17.88 26.24 14.21
C THR A 257 -17.23 27.26 13.26
N THR A 258 -17.14 26.91 11.99
CA THR A 258 -16.59 27.76 10.92
C THR A 258 -17.61 28.09 9.84
N ALA A 259 -17.30 29.09 9.02
CA ALA A 259 -18.09 29.44 7.84
C ALA A 259 -18.03 28.34 6.77
N THR A 260 -19.13 28.10 6.07
CA THR A 260 -19.20 27.10 5.01
C THR A 260 -18.60 27.64 3.71
N THR A 261 -17.50 27.02 3.26
CA THR A 261 -16.85 27.35 1.99
C THR A 261 -17.84 27.26 0.81
N GLY A 262 -17.91 28.33 0.02
CA GLY A 262 -18.82 28.46 -1.12
C GLY A 262 -20.23 28.96 -0.78
N ILE A 263 -20.59 29.10 0.50
CA ILE A 263 -21.87 29.67 0.95
C ILE A 263 -21.63 31.00 1.67
N THR A 264 -20.83 30.99 2.73
CA THR A 264 -20.51 32.17 3.56
C THR A 264 -19.01 32.48 3.62
N ALA A 265 -18.16 31.61 3.05
CA ALA A 265 -16.73 31.85 2.87
C ALA A 265 -16.30 31.69 1.41
N PRO A 266 -15.38 32.54 0.90
CA PRO A 266 -14.76 32.34 -0.40
C PRO A 266 -13.71 31.23 -0.36
N GLY A 267 -13.26 30.77 -1.52
CA GLY A 267 -12.16 29.80 -1.59
C GLY A 267 -11.85 29.35 -3.01
N THR A 268 -10.84 28.49 -3.13
CA THR A 268 -10.53 27.79 -4.38
C THR A 268 -10.78 26.31 -4.18
N VAL A 269 -11.59 25.72 -5.07
CA VAL A 269 -11.85 24.29 -5.09
C VAL A 269 -11.33 23.68 -6.38
N TYR A 270 -10.78 22.48 -6.31
CA TYR A 270 -10.35 21.73 -7.49
C TYR A 270 -11.37 20.64 -7.78
N ARG A 271 -11.91 20.64 -9.01
CA ARG A 271 -12.82 19.61 -9.48
C ARG A 271 -12.07 18.27 -9.67
N MET A 272 -12.80 17.18 -9.94
CA MET A 272 -12.22 15.83 -10.13
C MET A 272 -11.18 15.75 -11.27
N ASP A 273 -11.26 16.65 -12.25
CA ASP A 273 -10.33 16.80 -13.37
C ASP A 273 -9.24 17.87 -13.11
N GLU A 274 -9.01 18.23 -11.85
CA GLU A 274 -7.96 19.15 -11.40
C GLU A 274 -8.11 20.60 -11.87
N LEU A 275 -9.26 20.97 -12.46
CA LEU A 275 -9.53 22.37 -12.78
C LEU A 275 -9.85 23.18 -11.51
N PRO A 276 -9.11 24.27 -11.23
CA PRO A 276 -9.38 25.16 -10.12
C PRO A 276 -10.59 26.05 -10.42
N LEU A 277 -11.50 26.15 -9.46
CA LEU A 277 -12.71 26.97 -9.50
C LEU A 277 -12.72 27.87 -8.27
N LYS A 278 -12.84 29.18 -8.49
CA LYS A 278 -13.04 30.15 -7.40
C LYS A 278 -14.50 30.12 -6.97
N VAL A 279 -14.76 29.69 -5.74
CA VAL A 279 -16.09 29.80 -5.14
C VAL A 279 -16.26 31.17 -4.50
N ARG A 280 -17.42 31.78 -4.76
CA ARG A 280 -17.79 33.10 -4.22
C ARG A 280 -19.01 32.91 -3.32
N PRO A 281 -18.96 33.40 -2.07
CA PRO A 281 -20.08 33.23 -1.16
C PRO A 281 -21.26 34.10 -1.63
N PRO A 282 -22.47 33.54 -1.80
CA PRO A 282 -23.68 34.31 -2.04
C PRO A 282 -24.21 35.04 -0.80
N PHE A 283 -23.77 34.65 0.41
CA PHE A 283 -24.24 35.21 1.67
C PHE A 283 -23.08 35.60 2.57
N GLU A 284 -23.33 36.50 3.52
CA GLU A 284 -22.42 36.76 4.63
C GLU A 284 -22.76 35.84 5.81
N GLY A 285 -21.75 35.45 6.60
CA GLY A 285 -21.92 34.58 7.76
C GLY A 285 -21.22 35.14 9.00
N PRO A 286 -21.74 34.86 10.21
CA PRO A 286 -21.15 35.37 11.47
C PRO A 286 -19.92 34.59 11.93
N TYR A 287 -19.63 33.44 11.29
CA TYR A 287 -18.54 32.54 11.68
C TYR A 287 -17.24 32.89 10.96
N PRO A 288 -16.07 32.70 11.61
CA PRO A 288 -14.79 32.84 10.94
C PRO A 288 -14.58 31.76 9.88
N THR A 289 -13.73 32.03 8.89
CA THR A 289 -13.32 31.02 7.91
C THR A 289 -12.41 29.96 8.56
N ASP A 290 -12.32 28.79 7.92
CA ASP A 290 -11.37 27.73 8.34
C ASP A 290 -9.93 28.27 8.42
N GLU A 291 -9.51 29.07 7.44
CA GLU A 291 -8.18 29.71 7.40
C GLU A 291 -7.95 30.63 8.61
N GLN A 292 -8.93 31.46 8.98
CA GLN A 292 -8.82 32.36 10.12
C GLN A 292 -8.69 31.57 11.44
N VAL A 293 -9.45 30.49 11.59
CA VAL A 293 -9.36 29.62 12.77
C VAL A 293 -8.00 28.92 12.83
N ILE A 294 -7.56 28.28 11.74
CA ILE A 294 -6.27 27.59 11.68
C ILE A 294 -5.10 28.55 11.90
N THR A 295 -5.16 29.78 11.37
CA THR A 295 -4.13 30.81 11.60
C THR A 295 -4.02 31.18 13.08
N ARG A 296 -5.15 31.34 13.78
CA ARG A 296 -5.17 31.62 15.23
C ARG A 296 -4.65 30.43 16.04
N ILE A 297 -5.01 29.20 15.66
CA ILE A 297 -4.47 27.99 16.27
C ILE A 297 -2.95 27.93 16.09
N LEU A 298 -2.46 28.17 14.87
CA LEU A 298 -1.04 28.18 14.55
C LEU A 298 -0.28 29.20 15.41
N ALA A 299 -0.75 30.45 15.48
CA ALA A 299 -0.15 31.47 16.34
C ALA A 299 -0.15 31.05 17.82
N GLY A 300 -1.24 30.43 18.29
CA GLY A 300 -1.34 29.90 19.65
C GLY A 300 -0.40 28.73 19.93
N VAL A 301 -0.13 27.88 18.94
CA VAL A 301 0.86 26.80 19.01
C VAL A 301 2.26 27.39 19.04
N GLU A 302 2.58 28.32 18.14
CA GLU A 302 3.89 28.99 18.07
C GLU A 302 4.25 29.70 19.37
N ALA A 303 3.30 30.41 19.99
CA ALA A 303 3.50 31.07 21.27
C ALA A 303 3.79 30.11 22.44
N ARG A 304 3.43 28.82 22.30
CA ARG A 304 3.68 27.77 23.30
C ARG A 304 4.92 26.93 23.00
N LEU A 305 5.54 27.11 21.82
CA LEU A 305 6.77 26.41 21.51
C LEU A 305 7.93 27.00 22.30
N PRO A 306 8.88 26.15 22.76
CA PRO A 306 9.98 26.59 23.62
C PRO A 306 10.95 27.59 22.95
N ARG A 307 10.86 27.81 21.63
CA ARG A 307 11.61 28.85 20.90
C ARG A 307 10.74 29.47 19.79
N PRO A 308 10.74 30.81 19.62
CA PRO A 308 10.13 31.46 18.46
C PRO A 308 10.72 30.90 17.16
N GLY A 309 9.88 30.52 16.19
CA GLY A 309 10.35 29.93 14.94
C GLY A 309 10.77 28.46 15.01
N ALA A 310 10.52 27.74 16.12
CA ALA A 310 10.84 26.32 16.25
C ALA A 310 10.15 25.41 15.21
N LEU A 311 9.03 25.84 14.60
CA LEU A 311 8.42 25.14 13.46
C LEU A 311 9.27 25.23 12.18
N ARG A 312 10.10 26.27 12.06
CA ARG A 312 10.97 26.56 10.91
C ARG A 312 12.43 26.21 11.18
N SER A 313 12.75 25.49 12.26
CA SER A 313 14.15 25.24 12.62
C SER A 313 14.87 24.54 11.49
N GLU A 314 16.01 25.10 11.09
CA GLU A 314 17.03 24.60 10.16
C GLU A 314 17.63 23.27 10.64
N ARG A 315 16.80 22.28 10.96
CA ARG A 315 17.28 20.93 11.23
C ARG A 315 17.77 20.40 9.90
N ARG A 316 19.08 20.14 9.81
CA ARG A 316 19.59 19.24 8.76
C ARG A 316 18.75 17.96 8.83
N PRO A 317 18.11 17.53 7.74
CA PRO A 317 17.34 16.31 7.75
C PRO A 317 18.29 15.15 8.06
N VAL A 318 18.12 14.56 9.24
CA VAL A 318 18.83 13.33 9.61
C VAL A 318 17.96 12.18 9.13
N THR A 319 18.37 11.54 8.04
CA THR A 319 17.65 10.42 7.40
C THR A 319 18.12 9.06 7.90
N ASP A 320 19.28 9.04 8.56
CA ASP A 320 19.89 7.90 9.21
C ASP A 320 20.59 8.38 10.49
N LEU A 321 20.28 7.74 11.62
CA LEU A 321 20.85 8.08 12.93
C LEU A 321 22.16 7.33 13.22
N ARG A 322 22.52 6.37 12.37
CA ARG A 322 23.73 5.58 12.57
C ARG A 322 24.97 6.47 12.47
N PRO A 323 25.94 6.32 13.38
CA PRO A 323 27.24 6.96 13.23
C PRO A 323 27.95 6.41 11.98
N GLU A 324 28.87 7.21 11.43
CA GLU A 324 29.77 6.72 10.38
C GLU A 324 30.55 5.50 10.89
N PRO A 325 30.79 4.46 10.06
CA PRO A 325 31.49 3.26 10.48
C PRO A 325 32.88 3.61 11.07
N GLY A 326 33.11 3.23 12.32
CA GLY A 326 34.43 3.37 12.95
C GLY A 326 35.44 2.38 12.37
N ALA A 327 36.72 2.75 12.34
CA ALA A 327 37.81 1.87 11.85
C ALA A 327 38.20 0.73 12.81
N GLN A 328 37.47 0.54 13.91
CA GLN A 328 37.79 -0.48 14.91
C GLN A 328 37.27 -1.85 14.49
N ALA A 329 38.14 -2.85 14.58
CA ALA A 329 37.81 -4.24 14.30
C ALA A 329 36.73 -4.74 15.29
N PRO A 330 35.78 -5.58 14.84
CA PRO A 330 34.75 -6.15 15.70
C PRO A 330 35.41 -6.95 16.83
N ARG A 331 34.92 -6.72 18.05
CA ARG A 331 35.27 -7.53 19.23
C ARG A 331 34.48 -8.84 19.19
N SER A 332 35.03 -9.90 19.76
CA SER A 332 34.27 -11.11 20.04
C SER A 332 33.54 -10.91 21.37
N GLY A 333 32.22 -10.79 21.35
CA GLY A 333 31.42 -10.53 22.54
C GLY A 333 29.95 -10.31 22.20
N THR A 334 29.13 -10.18 23.24
CA THR A 334 27.68 -10.01 23.08
C THR A 334 27.24 -8.71 23.75
N VAL A 335 26.44 -7.90 23.04
CA VAL A 335 25.75 -6.75 23.60
C VAL A 335 24.29 -7.14 23.86
N LYS A 336 23.84 -7.01 25.10
CA LYS A 336 22.44 -7.26 25.47
C LYS A 336 21.75 -5.96 25.83
N LEU A 337 20.67 -5.63 25.12
CA LEU A 337 19.78 -4.53 25.47
C LEU A 337 18.44 -5.07 25.98
N THR A 338 17.97 -4.55 27.11
CA THR A 338 16.67 -4.94 27.69
C THR A 338 15.75 -3.72 27.79
N LEU A 339 14.55 -3.82 27.22
CA LEU A 339 13.55 -2.75 27.30
C LEU A 339 13.11 -2.55 28.76
N THR A 340 13.23 -1.32 29.27
CA THR A 340 13.00 -1.01 30.69
C THR A 340 11.54 -0.74 31.03
N ALA A 341 10.73 -0.31 30.04
CA ALA A 341 9.32 -0.02 30.22
C ALA A 341 8.53 -0.17 28.92
N LYS A 342 7.21 -0.37 29.05
CA LYS A 342 6.29 -0.44 27.90
C LYS A 342 6.25 0.91 27.17
N LEU A 343 6.44 0.87 25.86
CA LEU A 343 6.44 2.06 25.01
C LEU A 343 5.00 2.58 24.75
N ALA A 344 4.74 3.82 25.15
CA ALA A 344 3.52 4.53 24.79
C ALA A 344 3.54 4.96 23.31
N THR A 345 4.67 5.51 22.85
CA THR A 345 4.89 6.00 21.49
C THR A 345 5.89 5.11 20.77
N PRO A 346 5.72 4.82 19.46
CA PRO A 346 6.75 4.16 18.69
C PRO A 346 8.08 4.88 18.73
N ILE A 347 9.17 4.11 18.78
CA ILE A 347 10.53 4.61 18.64
C ILE A 347 11.13 4.14 17.31
N GLU A 348 11.89 5.02 16.66
CA GLU A 348 12.68 4.70 15.48
C GLU A 348 14.15 4.59 15.91
N ALA A 349 14.73 3.41 15.75
CA ALA A 349 15.99 3.03 16.35
C ALA A 349 16.92 2.35 15.32
N GLU A 350 17.26 3.09 14.25
CA GLU A 350 18.15 2.64 13.16
C GLU A 350 19.54 2.25 13.65
N VAL A 351 19.93 2.73 14.84
CA VAL A 351 21.21 2.46 15.51
C VAL A 351 21.31 1.04 16.09
N LEU A 352 20.20 0.32 16.26
CA LEU A 352 20.17 -1.02 16.85
C LEU A 352 20.61 -2.09 15.83
N THR A 353 21.91 -2.14 15.59
CA THR A 353 22.59 -3.06 14.66
C THR A 353 23.93 -3.52 15.24
N PRO A 354 24.42 -4.72 14.91
CA PRO A 354 25.77 -5.13 15.29
C PRO A 354 26.86 -4.19 14.75
N ASP A 355 26.69 -3.65 13.54
CA ASP A 355 27.62 -2.70 12.91
C ASP A 355 27.88 -1.45 13.77
N VAL A 356 26.88 -1.00 14.54
CA VAL A 356 26.99 0.18 15.41
C VAL A 356 27.32 -0.23 16.85
N LEU A 357 26.53 -1.14 17.41
CA LEU A 357 26.61 -1.50 18.83
C LEU A 357 27.91 -2.25 19.16
N GLY A 358 28.40 -3.10 18.25
CA GLY A 358 29.61 -3.90 18.47
C GLY A 358 30.90 -3.10 18.57
N THR A 359 30.89 -1.83 18.15
CA THR A 359 32.06 -0.94 18.18
C THR A 359 32.10 0.03 19.36
N LEU A 360 31.06 0.03 20.20
CA LEU A 360 30.86 1.06 21.22
C LEU A 360 30.86 0.45 22.63
N SER A 361 31.26 1.25 23.62
CA SER A 361 31.06 0.91 25.03
C SER A 361 29.60 1.03 25.43
N ASN A 362 29.22 0.39 26.54
CA ASN A 362 27.87 0.47 27.10
C ASN A 362 27.40 1.92 27.34
N ALA A 363 28.29 2.79 27.82
CA ALA A 363 27.96 4.21 28.03
C ALA A 363 27.67 4.94 26.71
N GLU A 364 28.46 4.66 25.66
CA GLU A 364 28.25 5.23 24.32
C GLU A 364 26.98 4.68 23.67
N ILE A 365 26.69 3.39 23.84
CA ILE A 365 25.44 2.77 23.35
C ILE A 365 24.22 3.47 23.95
N LEU A 366 24.21 3.71 25.27
CA LEU A 366 23.11 4.38 25.94
C LEU A 366 22.94 5.84 25.48
N ASP A 367 24.00 6.48 24.99
CA ASP A 367 23.97 7.86 24.48
C ASP A 367 23.51 7.96 23.02
N LEU A 368 23.43 6.83 22.29
CA LEU A 368 23.05 6.82 20.88
C LEU A 368 21.67 7.46 20.64
N PRO A 369 21.53 8.26 19.56
CA PRO A 369 20.30 8.96 19.28
C PRO A 369 19.22 8.02 18.72
N VAL A 370 18.00 8.18 19.22
CA VAL A 370 16.77 7.57 18.70
C VAL A 370 15.67 8.63 18.61
N PHE A 371 14.54 8.31 18.00
CA PHE A 371 13.38 9.21 17.98
C PHE A 371 12.16 8.53 18.57
N ALA A 372 11.52 9.17 19.55
CA ALA A 372 10.21 8.78 20.09
C ALA A 372 9.13 9.70 19.50
N GLY A 373 8.47 9.24 18.44
CA GLY A 373 7.68 10.10 17.57
C GLY A 373 8.51 11.26 17.03
N LYS A 374 8.12 12.51 17.31
CA LYS A 374 8.85 13.72 16.89
C LYS A 374 9.99 14.15 17.81
N ARG A 375 10.16 13.49 18.97
CA ARG A 375 11.12 13.92 20.00
C ARG A 375 12.43 13.15 19.84
N PRO A 376 13.58 13.85 19.72
CA PRO A 376 14.88 13.22 19.93
C PRO A 376 14.94 12.64 21.34
N ALA A 377 15.49 11.43 21.45
CA ALA A 377 15.70 10.71 22.69
C ALA A 377 16.99 9.89 22.55
N ARG A 378 17.35 9.16 23.60
CA ARG A 378 18.53 8.29 23.63
C ARG A 378 18.12 6.84 23.85
N VAL A 379 18.98 5.91 23.43
CA VAL A 379 18.77 4.47 23.70
C VAL A 379 18.58 4.23 25.19
N GLY A 380 19.38 4.88 26.05
CA GLY A 380 19.30 4.75 27.50
C GLY A 380 18.01 5.26 28.14
N ASP A 381 17.19 6.03 27.44
CA ASP A 381 15.86 6.43 27.92
C ASP A 381 14.88 5.24 27.92
N PHE A 382 15.18 4.18 27.16
CA PHE A 382 14.28 3.03 26.94
C PHE A 382 14.91 1.67 27.23
N PHE A 383 16.24 1.57 27.22
CA PHE A 383 16.95 0.31 27.36
C PHE A 383 18.01 0.37 28.47
N SER A 384 18.18 -0.74 29.18
CA SER A 384 19.44 -1.04 29.87
C SER A 384 20.36 -1.79 28.90
N VAL A 385 21.68 -1.69 29.12
CA VAL A 385 22.68 -2.39 28.31
C VAL A 385 23.65 -3.14 29.22
N GLU A 386 23.98 -4.37 28.81
CA GLU A 386 24.95 -5.26 29.46
C GLU A 386 25.83 -5.92 28.38
N GLY A 387 26.97 -6.47 28.81
CA GLY A 387 27.89 -7.19 27.93
C GLY A 387 29.20 -6.45 27.65
N ASP A 388 30.05 -7.10 26.86
CA ASP A 388 31.45 -6.74 26.60
C ASP A 388 31.71 -6.17 25.20
N GLY A 389 30.66 -6.04 24.39
CA GLY A 389 30.74 -5.52 23.02
C GLY A 389 31.17 -6.59 22.02
N GLY A 390 30.52 -6.66 20.86
CA GLY A 390 30.94 -7.54 19.78
C GLY A 390 29.93 -7.68 18.64
N ASP A 391 30.12 -8.70 17.81
CA ASP A 391 29.32 -8.96 16.61
C ASP A 391 27.96 -9.62 16.90
N ALA A 392 27.69 -9.99 18.16
CA ALA A 392 26.39 -10.49 18.60
C ALA A 392 25.60 -9.45 19.40
N VAL A 393 24.35 -9.21 19.01
CA VAL A 393 23.40 -8.32 19.70
C VAL A 393 22.16 -9.09 20.10
N GLU A 394 21.78 -9.00 21.37
CA GLU A 394 20.51 -9.51 21.89
C GLU A 394 19.59 -8.38 22.35
N LEU A 395 18.35 -8.37 21.87
CA LEU A 395 17.33 -7.42 22.28
C LEU A 395 16.20 -8.14 23.02
N HIS A 396 15.94 -7.74 24.26
CA HIS A 396 14.99 -8.39 25.17
C HIS A 396 13.79 -7.47 25.47
N GLY A 397 12.58 -8.03 25.40
CA GLY A 397 11.32 -7.34 25.72
C GLY A 397 10.33 -7.26 24.56
N ASP A 398 9.18 -6.61 24.77
CA ASP A 398 8.18 -6.39 23.72
C ASP A 398 8.54 -5.18 22.86
N LEU A 399 9.26 -5.41 21.76
CA LEU A 399 9.77 -4.37 20.86
C LEU A 399 8.82 -4.12 19.68
N ALA A 400 7.53 -4.47 19.77
CA ALA A 400 6.53 -4.24 18.71
C ALA A 400 6.42 -2.76 18.27
N LYS A 401 6.84 -1.84 19.14
CA LYS A 401 6.88 -0.39 18.88
C LYS A 401 8.28 0.16 18.58
N VAL A 402 9.28 -0.70 18.38
CA VAL A 402 10.66 -0.33 18.01
C VAL A 402 10.85 -0.63 16.53
N LYS A 403 10.94 0.43 15.72
CA LYS A 403 11.09 0.34 14.27
C LYS A 403 12.57 0.36 13.86
N TRP A 404 12.86 -0.18 12.68
CA TRP A 404 14.17 -0.14 12.03
C TRP A 404 15.30 -0.95 12.70
N ILE A 405 14.96 -1.93 13.53
CA ILE A 405 15.94 -2.87 14.10
C ILE A 405 16.69 -3.58 12.96
N GLY A 406 18.02 -3.65 13.04
CA GLY A 406 18.83 -4.33 12.02
C GLY A 406 18.90 -3.63 10.66
N ARG A 407 18.48 -2.36 10.57
CA ARG A 407 18.49 -1.61 9.29
C ARG A 407 19.90 -1.55 8.70
N GLU A 408 20.02 -1.99 7.45
CA GLU A 408 21.24 -1.95 6.65
C GLU A 408 22.47 -2.65 7.29
N MET A 409 22.25 -3.52 8.28
CA MET A 409 23.35 -4.28 8.89
C MET A 409 24.10 -5.11 7.84
N SER A 410 25.41 -5.22 7.99
CA SER A 410 26.29 -5.87 7.01
C SER A 410 26.94 -7.15 7.52
N THR A 411 26.98 -7.34 8.83
CA THR A 411 27.63 -8.46 9.50
C THR A 411 26.98 -8.73 10.86
N GLY A 412 27.47 -9.75 11.57
CA GLY A 412 27.07 -10.07 12.93
C GLY A 412 25.71 -10.77 13.03
N THR A 413 25.30 -11.02 14.27
CA THR A 413 24.04 -11.68 14.60
C THR A 413 23.20 -10.78 15.49
N LEU A 414 21.90 -10.66 15.20
CA LEU A 414 20.94 -9.93 16.02
C LEU A 414 19.78 -10.85 16.41
N THR A 415 19.62 -11.10 17.70
CA THR A 415 18.53 -11.92 18.24
C THR A 415 17.52 -11.06 18.99
N VAL A 416 16.25 -11.16 18.64
CA VAL A 416 15.15 -10.50 19.35
C VAL A 416 14.37 -11.53 20.17
N HIS A 417 14.47 -11.43 21.49
CA HIS A 417 13.69 -12.19 22.46
C HIS A 417 12.36 -11.48 22.75
N GLY A 418 11.46 -11.49 21.76
CA GLY A 418 10.15 -10.86 21.82
C GLY A 418 9.63 -10.47 20.43
N ASN A 419 8.69 -9.53 20.40
CA ASN A 419 8.19 -8.96 19.14
C ASN A 419 9.10 -7.85 18.63
N ALA A 420 9.01 -7.50 17.35
CA ALA A 420 9.68 -6.34 16.75
C ALA A 420 8.72 -5.48 15.92
N GLY A 421 9.03 -4.19 15.80
CA GLY A 421 8.24 -3.23 15.02
C GLY A 421 8.53 -3.27 13.52
N MET A 422 8.09 -2.23 12.82
CA MET A 422 8.18 -2.15 11.35
C MET A 422 9.63 -2.02 10.87
N HIS A 423 9.86 -2.45 9.63
CA HIS A 423 11.13 -2.26 8.90
C HIS A 423 12.33 -3.03 9.44
N LEU A 424 12.10 -4.13 10.17
CA LEU A 424 13.16 -5.00 10.66
C LEU A 424 14.03 -5.50 9.49
N GLY A 425 15.35 -5.33 9.57
CA GLY A 425 16.29 -5.77 8.54
C GLY A 425 16.16 -5.03 7.20
N SER A 426 15.51 -3.87 7.16
CA SER A 426 15.37 -3.08 5.92
C SER A 426 16.75 -2.72 5.34
N GLY A 427 16.97 -3.00 4.07
CA GLY A 427 18.23 -2.75 3.37
C GLY A 427 19.43 -3.60 3.82
N MET A 428 19.22 -4.63 4.64
CA MET A 428 20.27 -5.52 5.16
C MET A 428 21.15 -6.08 4.04
N LYS A 429 22.47 -6.09 4.27
CA LYS A 429 23.51 -6.47 3.30
C LYS A 429 24.16 -7.81 3.64
N GLY A 430 24.16 -8.18 4.92
CA GLY A 430 24.75 -9.42 5.45
C GLY A 430 24.43 -9.58 6.93
N GLY A 431 24.94 -10.65 7.55
CA GLY A 431 24.61 -11.03 8.94
C GLY A 431 23.35 -11.89 9.06
N VAL A 432 22.92 -12.13 10.30
CA VAL A 432 21.75 -12.95 10.63
C VAL A 432 20.87 -12.22 11.63
N ILE A 433 19.55 -12.18 11.37
CA ILE A 433 18.55 -11.71 12.33
C ILE A 433 17.63 -12.88 12.71
N THR A 434 17.46 -13.14 14.00
CA THR A 434 16.51 -14.13 14.52
C THR A 434 15.50 -13.45 15.44
N VAL A 435 14.21 -13.69 15.24
CA VAL A 435 13.13 -13.13 16.07
C VAL A 435 12.28 -14.25 16.65
N HIS A 436 12.20 -14.32 17.99
CA HIS A 436 11.43 -15.34 18.70
C HIS A 436 9.94 -14.99 18.91
N GLY A 437 9.49 -13.83 18.43
CA GLY A 437 8.10 -13.39 18.45
C GLY A 437 7.60 -12.93 17.09
N ASN A 438 6.64 -12.01 17.08
CA ASN A 438 6.03 -11.47 15.87
C ASN A 438 6.75 -10.20 15.40
N VAL A 439 6.70 -9.92 14.09
CA VAL A 439 7.24 -8.70 13.50
C VAL A 439 6.15 -7.96 12.73
N ALA A 440 6.16 -6.63 12.77
CA ALA A 440 5.23 -5.81 11.99
C ALA A 440 5.60 -5.77 10.48
N ASP A 441 5.03 -4.82 9.74
CA ASP A 441 5.18 -4.70 8.29
C ASP A 441 6.64 -4.40 7.87
N TRP A 442 6.96 -4.69 6.61
CA TRP A 442 8.21 -4.32 5.94
C TRP A 442 9.48 -5.07 6.41
N VAL A 443 9.34 -6.31 6.87
CA VAL A 443 10.51 -7.18 7.18
C VAL A 443 11.39 -7.36 5.95
N GLY A 444 12.68 -7.05 6.06
CA GLY A 444 13.66 -7.24 4.98
C GLY A 444 13.38 -6.40 3.72
N ALA A 445 12.66 -5.28 3.85
CA ALA A 445 12.37 -4.40 2.72
C ALA A 445 13.67 -4.01 2.00
N GLU A 446 13.72 -4.19 0.68
CA GLU A 446 14.89 -3.89 -0.16
C GLU A 446 16.24 -4.53 0.28
N MET A 447 16.20 -5.62 1.05
CA MET A 447 17.37 -6.41 1.49
C MET A 447 18.22 -6.88 0.29
N ARG A 448 19.55 -6.94 0.49
CA ARG A 448 20.55 -7.29 -0.54
C ARG A 448 21.31 -8.58 -0.21
N GLY A 449 21.36 -8.98 1.05
CA GLY A 449 22.08 -10.17 1.52
C GLY A 449 21.85 -10.38 3.02
N GLY A 450 22.27 -11.54 3.55
CA GLY A 450 22.03 -11.96 4.93
C GLY A 450 20.84 -12.91 5.06
N GLU A 451 20.49 -13.23 6.31
CA GLU A 451 19.39 -14.14 6.66
C GLU A 451 18.50 -13.49 7.74
N ILE A 452 17.18 -13.58 7.57
CA ILE A 452 16.20 -13.18 8.59
C ILE A 452 15.29 -14.38 8.87
N HIS A 453 15.22 -14.85 10.12
CA HIS A 453 14.29 -15.88 10.56
C HIS A 453 13.36 -15.35 11.64
N VAL A 454 12.06 -15.32 11.37
CA VAL A 454 10.99 -14.97 12.31
C VAL A 454 10.23 -16.24 12.69
N HIS A 455 10.26 -16.61 13.97
CA HIS A 455 9.56 -17.78 14.48
C HIS A 455 8.06 -17.55 14.71
N GLY A 456 7.62 -16.30 14.77
CA GLY A 456 6.21 -15.91 14.84
C GLY A 456 5.63 -15.47 13.50
N ASP A 457 4.67 -14.56 13.58
CA ASP A 457 4.00 -13.94 12.45
C ASP A 457 4.74 -12.69 11.95
N ALA A 458 4.60 -12.39 10.65
CA ALA A 458 5.02 -11.14 10.04
C ALA A 458 3.82 -10.31 9.54
N GLY A 459 4.00 -8.99 9.50
CA GLY A 459 3.09 -8.07 8.84
C GLY A 459 3.09 -8.18 7.31
N GLY A 460 2.57 -7.17 6.63
CA GLY A 460 2.64 -7.06 5.17
C GLY A 460 4.03 -6.70 4.65
N GLN A 461 4.19 -6.76 3.33
CA GLN A 461 5.33 -6.24 2.59
C GLN A 461 6.69 -6.85 2.97
N VAL A 462 6.71 -8.11 3.42
CA VAL A 462 7.95 -8.87 3.64
C VAL A 462 8.77 -8.94 2.35
N GLY A 463 10.02 -8.48 2.36
CA GLY A 463 10.92 -8.45 1.21
C GLY A 463 10.49 -7.51 0.06
N ALA A 464 9.54 -6.60 0.32
CA ALA A 464 8.95 -5.75 -0.70
C ALA A 464 9.80 -4.51 -1.04
N ALA A 465 9.41 -3.80 -2.11
CA ALA A 465 9.87 -2.45 -2.44
C ALA A 465 9.07 -1.39 -1.69
N TYR A 466 9.73 -0.34 -1.19
CA TYR A 466 9.02 0.80 -0.62
C TYR A 466 8.10 1.49 -1.62
N ARG A 467 7.12 2.24 -1.12
CA ARG A 467 6.17 2.97 -1.99
C ARG A 467 6.93 3.94 -2.90
N GLY A 468 6.73 3.80 -4.21
CA GLY A 468 7.45 4.55 -5.24
C GLY A 468 8.79 3.94 -5.67
N SER A 469 9.36 3.02 -4.91
CA SER A 469 10.60 2.33 -5.28
C SER A 469 10.35 1.31 -6.40
N PRO A 470 11.22 1.27 -7.43
CA PRO A 470 11.03 0.34 -8.53
C PRO A 470 11.37 -1.10 -8.17
N THR A 471 12.14 -1.38 -7.11
CA THR A 471 12.69 -2.73 -6.85
C THR A 471 12.77 -3.04 -5.37
N GLY A 472 12.27 -4.22 -4.98
CA GLY A 472 12.29 -4.74 -3.62
C GLY A 472 13.59 -5.48 -3.30
N MET A 473 13.48 -6.62 -2.60
CA MET A 473 14.61 -7.48 -2.24
C MET A 473 15.47 -7.89 -3.45
N ARG A 474 16.80 -7.84 -3.28
CA ARG A 474 17.84 -8.05 -4.30
C ARG A 474 18.82 -9.19 -3.94
N GLY A 475 18.62 -9.83 -2.80
CA GLY A 475 19.40 -10.98 -2.31
C GLY A 475 19.14 -11.22 -0.83
N GLY A 476 19.68 -12.31 -0.31
CA GLY A 476 19.44 -12.78 1.06
C GLY A 476 18.28 -13.78 1.15
N GLU A 477 17.96 -14.17 2.38
CA GLU A 477 16.91 -15.14 2.69
C GLU A 477 16.02 -14.63 3.83
N ILE A 478 14.71 -14.81 3.70
CA ILE A 478 13.74 -14.47 4.75
C ILE A 478 12.84 -15.68 5.02
N HIS A 479 12.80 -16.14 6.26
CA HIS A 479 12.02 -17.28 6.71
C HIS A 479 11.03 -16.84 7.78
N ILE A 480 9.73 -17.05 7.52
CA ILE A 480 8.65 -16.78 8.47
C ILE A 480 7.95 -18.11 8.77
N ASP A 481 8.02 -18.55 10.03
CA ASP A 481 7.39 -19.80 10.47
C ASP A 481 5.86 -19.64 10.56
N GLY A 482 5.39 -18.45 10.95
CA GLY A 482 3.97 -18.11 11.06
C GLY A 482 3.37 -17.53 9.78
N ARG A 483 2.34 -16.71 9.96
CA ARG A 483 1.62 -16.05 8.85
C ARG A 483 2.36 -14.81 8.34
N ALA A 484 2.05 -14.37 7.13
CA ALA A 484 2.48 -13.08 6.61
C ALA A 484 1.31 -12.29 6.00
N GLY A 485 1.43 -10.96 6.01
CA GLY A 485 0.41 -10.06 5.49
C GLY A 485 0.36 -9.99 3.95
N VAL A 486 -0.11 -8.85 3.44
CA VAL A 486 -0.27 -8.60 1.99
C VAL A 486 1.06 -8.25 1.32
N GLU A 487 1.13 -8.39 0.00
CA GLU A 487 2.24 -7.89 -0.84
C GLU A 487 3.64 -8.45 -0.47
N VAL A 488 3.69 -9.66 0.09
CA VAL A 488 4.95 -10.39 0.30
C VAL A 488 5.70 -10.49 -1.03
N ALA A 489 7.01 -10.24 -1.01
CA ALA A 489 7.89 -10.26 -2.19
C ALA A 489 7.51 -9.26 -3.30
N MET A 490 6.72 -8.21 -3.02
CA MET A 490 6.35 -7.22 -4.04
C MET A 490 7.60 -6.60 -4.68
N ARG A 491 7.71 -6.72 -6.01
CA ARG A 491 8.86 -6.28 -6.83
C ARG A 491 10.21 -6.89 -6.43
N MET A 492 10.20 -8.05 -5.77
CA MET A 492 11.41 -8.83 -5.50
C MET A 492 12.16 -9.14 -6.80
N ARG A 493 13.48 -8.94 -6.79
CA ARG A 493 14.36 -9.16 -7.94
C ARG A 493 15.20 -10.43 -7.78
N ARG A 494 15.61 -10.77 -6.56
CA ARG A 494 16.48 -11.89 -6.19
C ARG A 494 16.29 -12.21 -4.70
N GLY A 495 16.73 -13.40 -4.28
CA GLY A 495 16.62 -13.90 -2.91
C GLY A 495 15.66 -15.08 -2.80
N LEU A 496 15.48 -15.55 -1.58
CA LEU A 496 14.54 -16.62 -1.21
C LEU A 496 13.67 -16.15 -0.05
N ILE A 497 12.35 -16.26 -0.19
CA ILE A 497 11.40 -15.97 0.90
C ILE A 497 10.54 -17.20 1.14
N THR A 498 10.37 -17.59 2.40
CA THR A 498 9.49 -18.70 2.80
C THR A 498 8.51 -18.28 3.86
N ILE A 499 7.21 -18.47 3.61
CA ILE A 499 6.13 -18.24 4.57
C ILE A 499 5.45 -19.58 4.84
N MET A 500 5.57 -20.12 6.05
CA MET A 500 5.03 -21.46 6.36
C MET A 500 3.59 -21.43 6.86
N GLY A 501 3.09 -20.29 7.34
CA GLY A 501 1.68 -20.05 7.63
C GLY A 501 0.90 -19.42 6.45
N PRO A 502 -0.33 -18.94 6.72
CA PRO A 502 -1.13 -18.24 5.71
C PRO A 502 -0.47 -16.94 5.23
N CYS A 503 -0.60 -16.64 3.94
CA CYS A 503 -0.10 -15.42 3.31
C CYS A 503 -1.25 -14.56 2.77
N GLY A 504 -1.16 -13.24 2.93
CA GLY A 504 -2.16 -12.30 2.43
C GLY A 504 -2.21 -12.18 0.90
N ASP A 505 -3.01 -11.23 0.42
CA ASP A 505 -3.21 -10.96 -1.01
C ASP A 505 -1.92 -10.49 -1.71
N ALA A 506 -1.84 -10.75 -3.01
CA ALA A 506 -0.84 -10.22 -3.92
C ALA A 506 0.61 -10.61 -3.57
N ALA A 507 0.80 -11.85 -3.10
CA ALA A 507 2.13 -12.45 -2.94
C ALA A 507 2.86 -12.49 -4.29
N GLY A 508 4.09 -11.98 -4.36
CA GLY A 508 4.86 -11.89 -5.60
C GLY A 508 4.35 -10.85 -6.61
N LEU A 509 3.59 -9.83 -6.17
CA LEU A 509 3.13 -8.75 -7.04
C LEU A 509 4.30 -8.05 -7.74
N GLU A 510 4.24 -7.93 -9.07
CA GLU A 510 5.29 -7.33 -9.91
C GLU A 510 6.69 -7.97 -9.71
N MET A 511 6.75 -9.22 -9.26
CA MET A 511 8.01 -9.93 -9.02
C MET A 511 8.88 -9.98 -10.30
N LYS A 512 10.15 -9.64 -10.16
CA LYS A 512 11.13 -9.55 -11.26
C LYS A 512 12.07 -10.76 -11.31
N GLY A 513 12.14 -11.54 -10.23
CA GLY A 513 12.98 -12.71 -10.06
C GLY A 513 13.07 -13.12 -8.58
N GLY A 514 13.79 -14.21 -8.30
CA GLY A 514 13.86 -14.82 -6.96
C GLY A 514 12.90 -16.00 -6.81
N THR A 515 12.82 -16.53 -5.59
CA THR A 515 11.97 -17.68 -5.26
C THR A 515 11.12 -17.36 -4.02
N LEU A 516 9.82 -17.58 -4.11
CA LEU A 516 8.87 -17.44 -3.00
C LEU A 516 8.22 -18.80 -2.73
N VAL A 517 8.32 -19.30 -1.50
CA VAL A 517 7.75 -20.59 -1.08
C VAL A 517 6.63 -20.34 -0.06
N LEU A 518 5.45 -20.88 -0.33
CA LEU A 518 4.22 -20.65 0.42
C LEU A 518 3.70 -21.98 0.97
N GLY A 519 3.77 -22.13 2.30
CA GLY A 519 3.37 -23.32 3.04
C GLY A 519 1.89 -23.39 3.38
N GLY A 520 1.23 -22.24 3.57
CA GLY A 520 -0.19 -22.17 3.92
C GLY A 520 -1.06 -21.55 2.83
N ALA A 521 -2.34 -21.34 3.17
CA ALA A 521 -3.32 -20.70 2.29
C ALA A 521 -2.86 -19.29 1.87
N VAL A 522 -3.06 -18.95 0.60
CA VAL A 522 -2.62 -17.68 0.01
C VAL A 522 -3.83 -16.86 -0.41
N GLY A 523 -3.76 -15.55 -0.19
CA GLY A 523 -4.72 -14.59 -0.70
C GLY A 523 -4.82 -14.57 -2.23
N VAL A 524 -5.68 -13.69 -2.75
CA VAL A 524 -5.88 -13.59 -4.21
C VAL A 524 -4.70 -12.90 -4.89
N ARG A 525 -4.55 -13.12 -6.22
CA ARG A 525 -3.64 -12.37 -7.11
C ARG A 525 -2.15 -12.66 -6.87
N ALA A 526 -1.83 -13.87 -6.45
CA ALA A 526 -0.44 -14.31 -6.40
C ALA A 526 0.20 -14.23 -7.79
N GLY A 527 1.42 -13.71 -7.85
CA GLY A 527 2.19 -13.53 -9.10
C GLY A 527 1.66 -12.46 -10.05
N ALA A 528 0.67 -11.66 -9.65
CA ALA A 528 0.12 -10.61 -10.49
C ALA A 528 1.23 -9.70 -11.06
N TRP A 529 1.24 -9.56 -12.38
CA TRP A 529 2.19 -8.75 -13.16
C TRP A 529 3.67 -9.13 -12.95
N MET A 530 3.95 -10.36 -12.53
CA MET A 530 5.33 -10.84 -12.43
C MET A 530 5.98 -10.95 -13.82
N ARG A 531 7.29 -10.69 -13.88
CA ARG A 531 8.10 -10.77 -15.10
C ARG A 531 8.90 -12.07 -15.17
N ARG A 532 9.46 -12.51 -14.04
CA ARG A 532 10.24 -13.74 -13.84
C ARG A 532 10.17 -14.13 -12.36
N GLY A 533 10.75 -15.28 -12.03
CA GLY A 533 10.79 -15.82 -10.67
C GLY A 533 9.86 -17.01 -10.53
N THR A 534 9.99 -17.70 -9.40
CA THR A 534 9.26 -18.93 -9.11
C THR A 534 8.46 -18.75 -7.83
N ILE A 535 7.15 -18.94 -7.89
CA ILE A 535 6.30 -19.06 -6.71
C ILE A 535 5.93 -20.53 -6.55
N VAL A 536 6.22 -21.10 -5.38
CA VAL A 536 5.86 -22.48 -5.02
C VAL A 536 4.78 -22.43 -3.96
N ALA A 537 3.64 -23.04 -4.23
CA ALA A 537 2.52 -23.15 -3.29
C ALA A 537 2.25 -24.62 -2.97
N TYR A 538 2.25 -24.96 -1.68
CA TYR A 538 1.91 -26.31 -1.21
C TYR A 538 0.41 -26.52 -1.02
N GLU A 539 -0.33 -25.45 -0.77
CA GLU A 539 -1.79 -25.46 -0.70
C GLU A 539 -2.42 -25.01 -2.04
N PRO A 540 -3.70 -25.33 -2.29
CA PRO A 540 -4.42 -24.83 -3.46
C PRO A 540 -4.34 -23.31 -3.59
N LEU A 541 -3.96 -22.85 -4.78
CA LEU A 541 -3.74 -21.44 -5.08
C LEU A 541 -4.75 -20.96 -6.11
N LYS A 542 -5.33 -19.78 -5.88
CA LYS A 542 -6.18 -19.12 -6.87
C LYS A 542 -5.35 -18.38 -7.91
N VAL A 543 -5.14 -19.04 -9.05
CA VAL A 543 -4.35 -18.55 -10.18
C VAL A 543 -5.16 -17.51 -10.99
N LEU A 544 -4.49 -16.47 -11.50
CA LEU A 544 -5.13 -15.43 -12.32
C LEU A 544 -5.45 -15.96 -13.73
N PRO A 545 -6.47 -15.39 -14.43
CA PRO A 545 -6.77 -15.75 -15.82
C PRO A 545 -5.62 -15.51 -16.81
N THR A 546 -4.64 -14.69 -16.45
CA THR A 546 -3.44 -14.38 -17.27
C THR A 546 -2.25 -15.31 -16.99
N PHE A 547 -2.51 -16.44 -16.34
CA PHE A 547 -1.57 -17.54 -16.18
C PHE A 547 -2.14 -18.78 -16.86
N LEU A 548 -1.35 -19.34 -17.77
CA LEU A 548 -1.73 -20.51 -18.55
C LEU A 548 -1.10 -21.75 -17.94
N HIS A 549 -1.86 -22.84 -17.89
CA HIS A 549 -1.32 -24.14 -17.52
C HIS A 549 -0.31 -24.58 -18.57
N ALA A 550 0.87 -25.01 -18.14
CA ALA A 550 1.96 -25.41 -19.00
C ALA A 550 2.16 -26.93 -19.00
N CYS A 551 2.24 -27.53 -17.82
CA CYS A 551 2.39 -28.98 -17.64
C CYS A 551 2.25 -29.38 -16.17
N ASP A 552 2.12 -30.68 -15.93
CA ASP A 552 2.26 -31.29 -14.62
C ASP A 552 3.58 -32.07 -14.56
N TYR A 553 4.39 -31.83 -13.53
CA TYR A 553 5.70 -32.49 -13.41
C TYR A 553 6.27 -32.43 -11.99
N ALA A 554 7.29 -33.27 -11.73
CA ALA A 554 8.07 -33.23 -10.49
C ALA A 554 9.42 -32.51 -10.73
N PRO A 555 9.55 -31.20 -10.41
CA PRO A 555 10.77 -30.43 -10.61
C PRO A 555 11.92 -30.92 -9.72
N THR A 556 12.91 -31.57 -10.33
CA THR A 556 14.09 -32.09 -9.61
C THR A 556 14.89 -31.00 -8.91
N TYR A 557 14.92 -29.79 -9.46
CA TYR A 557 15.64 -28.66 -8.87
C TYR A 557 15.04 -28.21 -7.52
N LEU A 558 13.74 -28.40 -7.28
CA LEU A 558 13.13 -28.02 -6.01
C LEU A 558 13.71 -28.83 -4.85
N ARG A 559 14.09 -30.10 -5.06
CA ARG A 559 14.73 -30.92 -4.01
C ARG A 559 16.00 -30.30 -3.44
N VAL A 560 16.73 -29.50 -4.23
CA VAL A 560 17.89 -28.73 -3.75
C VAL A 560 17.44 -27.63 -2.79
N TYR A 561 16.41 -26.87 -3.16
CA TYR A 561 15.79 -25.86 -2.29
C TYR A 561 15.24 -26.47 -1.00
N LEU A 562 14.55 -27.62 -1.07
CA LEU A 562 13.99 -28.26 0.13
C LEU A 562 15.07 -28.70 1.12
N LYS A 563 16.19 -29.26 0.63
CA LYS A 563 17.34 -29.62 1.48
C LYS A 563 17.95 -28.39 2.13
N HIS A 564 18.12 -27.31 1.36
CA HIS A 564 18.61 -26.03 1.86
C HIS A 564 17.69 -25.45 2.94
N LEU A 565 16.38 -25.36 2.67
CA LEU A 565 15.38 -24.85 3.62
C LEU A 565 15.33 -25.68 4.91
N ARG A 566 15.41 -27.01 4.81
CA ARG A 566 15.50 -27.89 6.00
C ARG A 566 16.75 -27.59 6.82
N SER A 567 17.89 -27.32 6.17
CA SER A 567 19.14 -26.95 6.87
C SER A 567 19.06 -25.59 7.58
N ARG A 568 18.16 -24.70 7.13
CA ARG A 568 17.83 -23.41 7.76
C ARG A 568 16.73 -23.51 8.83
N GLY A 569 16.33 -24.73 9.21
CA GLY A 569 15.31 -24.95 10.24
C GLY A 569 13.86 -24.71 9.76
N VAL A 570 13.64 -24.48 8.46
CA VAL A 570 12.29 -24.30 7.91
C VAL A 570 11.53 -25.63 7.92
N LYS A 571 10.34 -25.63 8.54
CA LYS A 571 9.47 -26.79 8.66
C LYS A 571 8.62 -26.97 7.39
N LEU A 572 9.15 -27.76 6.45
CA LEU A 572 8.47 -28.06 5.20
C LEU A 572 7.35 -29.11 5.38
N PRO A 573 6.23 -29.02 4.63
CA PRO A 573 5.23 -30.08 4.58
C PRO A 573 5.82 -31.42 4.14
N ALA A 574 5.35 -32.53 4.71
CA ALA A 574 5.86 -33.87 4.40
C ALA A 574 5.71 -34.22 2.90
N HIS A 575 4.59 -33.81 2.29
CA HIS A 575 4.29 -34.07 0.88
C HIS A 575 5.20 -33.30 -0.10
N ALA A 576 5.98 -32.32 0.37
CA ALA A 576 6.82 -31.48 -0.50
C ALA A 576 7.91 -32.24 -1.27
N TRP A 577 8.36 -33.41 -0.79
CA TRP A 577 9.57 -34.10 -1.29
C TRP A 577 9.35 -34.90 -2.57
N ASP A 578 8.15 -35.46 -2.72
CA ASP A 578 7.76 -36.36 -3.80
C ASP A 578 6.49 -35.88 -4.52
N ALA A 579 6.16 -34.59 -4.37
CA ALA A 579 5.03 -33.97 -5.03
C ALA A 579 5.22 -33.81 -6.55
N SER A 580 4.13 -34.03 -7.29
CA SER A 580 3.95 -33.45 -8.63
C SER A 580 3.35 -32.05 -8.50
N TYR A 581 3.68 -31.17 -9.43
CA TYR A 581 3.24 -29.77 -9.43
C TYR A 581 2.55 -29.43 -10.75
N ARG A 582 1.39 -28.79 -10.65
CA ARG A 582 0.78 -28.05 -11.75
C ARG A 582 1.56 -26.78 -11.98
N ARG A 583 2.16 -26.67 -13.16
CA ARG A 583 2.94 -25.50 -13.58
C ARG A 583 2.06 -24.54 -14.36
N TYR A 584 2.08 -23.29 -13.93
CA TYR A 584 1.50 -22.18 -14.68
C TYR A 584 2.60 -21.20 -15.10
N THR A 585 2.52 -20.71 -16.33
CA THR A 585 3.42 -19.67 -16.85
C THR A 585 2.66 -18.37 -17.06
N GLY A 586 3.28 -17.27 -16.64
CA GLY A 586 2.67 -15.94 -16.67
C GLY A 586 3.56 -14.92 -15.97
N ASP A 587 3.09 -13.73 -15.63
CA ASP A 587 1.81 -13.18 -16.05
C ASP A 587 1.90 -12.77 -17.54
N THR A 588 0.87 -13.06 -18.34
CA THR A 588 0.80 -12.62 -19.74
C THR A 588 0.74 -11.09 -19.89
N PHE A 589 0.53 -10.35 -18.78
CA PHE A 589 0.78 -8.90 -18.73
C PHE A 589 2.23 -8.52 -19.11
N GLY A 590 3.20 -9.34 -18.72
CA GLY A 590 4.64 -9.15 -18.92
C GLY A 590 5.22 -10.02 -20.04
N LEU A 591 6.43 -10.53 -19.85
CA LEU A 591 7.09 -11.43 -20.82
C LEU A 591 6.59 -12.89 -20.73
N GLY A 592 5.65 -13.21 -19.82
CA GLY A 592 5.19 -14.58 -19.58
C GLY A 592 6.27 -15.56 -19.09
N ARG A 593 7.35 -15.05 -18.43
CA ARG A 593 8.49 -15.86 -17.99
C ARG A 593 8.53 -16.13 -16.48
N GLY A 594 7.52 -15.70 -15.74
CA GLY A 594 7.30 -16.14 -14.37
C GLY A 594 6.66 -17.52 -14.35
N GLU A 595 6.85 -18.23 -13.25
CA GLU A 595 6.18 -19.51 -13.03
C GLU A 595 5.56 -19.60 -11.65
N ILE A 596 4.42 -20.27 -11.59
CA ILE A 596 3.73 -20.67 -10.37
C ILE A 596 3.65 -22.19 -10.38
N LEU A 597 4.14 -22.82 -9.32
CA LEU A 597 4.07 -24.25 -9.08
C LEU A 597 3.09 -24.51 -7.96
N VAL A 598 1.94 -25.10 -8.29
CA VAL A 598 0.93 -25.50 -7.30
C VAL A 598 1.05 -26.99 -7.08
N CYS A 599 1.33 -27.40 -5.85
CA CYS A 599 1.40 -28.82 -5.48
C CYS A 599 0.09 -29.52 -5.86
N ALA A 600 0.19 -30.65 -6.57
CA ALA A 600 -0.95 -31.53 -6.77
C ALA A 600 -1.32 -32.14 -5.42
N THR A 601 -2.59 -32.13 -5.07
CA THR A 601 -3.05 -32.85 -3.88
C THR A 601 -3.24 -34.34 -4.22
N PRO A 602 -3.13 -35.27 -3.26
CA PRO A 602 -3.38 -36.70 -3.53
C PRO A 602 -4.78 -36.99 -4.11
N ALA A 603 -5.75 -36.10 -3.89
CA ALA A 603 -7.08 -36.21 -4.48
C ALA A 603 -7.12 -35.88 -5.99
N ASP A 604 -6.17 -35.07 -6.49
CA ASP A 604 -6.08 -34.70 -7.91
C ASP A 604 -5.49 -35.83 -8.78
N THR A 605 -4.83 -36.83 -8.17
CA THR A 605 -4.20 -37.97 -8.87
C THR A 605 -5.11 -39.20 -9.03
N ALA A 606 -6.38 -39.09 -8.61
CA ALA A 606 -7.36 -40.19 -8.65
C ALA A 606 -8.48 -39.99 -9.69
N ALA A 607 -8.37 -38.97 -10.55
CA ALA A 607 -9.23 -38.73 -11.72
C ALA A 607 -8.38 -38.83 -12.99
#